data_AF-A0AAD7AD33-F1
#
_entry.id   AF-A0AAD7AD33-F1
#
_cell.length_a   1.000
_cell.length_b   1.000
_cell.length_c   1.000
_cell.angle_alpha   90.00
_cell.angle_beta   90.00
_cell.angle_gamma   90.00
#
_symmetry.space_group_name_H-M   'P 1'
#
loop_
_entity.id
_entity.type
_entity.pdbx_description
1 polymer ?
#
loop_
_entity_poly.entity_id
_entity_poly.type
_entity_poly.pdbx_seq_one_letter_code
_entity_poly.pdbx_strand_id
1 'polypeptide(L)'
;MHYAEETNLLEEEMHRVLQFFQWRADWWRVRVGSRAARQDEVLREGHGSYALKQAACQDGMRAGFENQWRGLAGLVADMHAACAKVKADGEGEESDEADERGGPMNPFD
;
A
#
# COMPACT_ATOMS: atom_id res chain seq x y z
N MET A 1 17.13 -1.40 6.31
CA MET A 1 16.35 -2.08 5.25
C MET A 1 14.87 -2.21 5.59
N HIS A 2 14.50 -2.51 6.84
CA HIS A 2 13.11 -2.68 7.33
C HIS A 2 12.11 -1.56 6.97
N TYR A 3 12.52 -0.29 7.09
CA TYR A 3 11.62 0.85 6.93
C TYR A 3 11.01 1.01 5.52
N ALA A 4 11.77 0.66 4.48
CA ALA A 4 11.29 0.73 3.11
C ALA A 4 10.23 -0.36 2.83
N GLU A 5 10.38 -1.54 3.43
CA GLU A 5 9.41 -2.63 3.31
C GLU A 5 8.11 -2.28 4.04
N GLU A 6 8.19 -1.71 5.24
CA GLU A 6 7.01 -1.28 6.01
C GLU A 6 6.20 -0.21 5.29
N THR A 7 6.88 0.74 4.65
CA THR A 7 6.21 1.81 3.88
C THR A 7 5.57 1.27 2.60
N ASN A 8 6.20 0.33 1.90
CA ASN A 8 5.58 -0.35 0.76
C ASN A 8 4.35 -1.15 1.18
N LEU A 9 4.43 -1.92 2.26
CA LEU A 9 3.29 -2.68 2.79
C LEU A 9 2.13 -1.76 3.20
N LEU A 10 2.44 -0.61 3.79
CA LEU A 10 1.43 0.39 4.14
C LEU A 10 0.68 0.90 2.91
N GLU A 11 1.40 1.23 1.83
CA GLU A 11 0.78 1.66 0.57
C GLU A 11 -0.10 0.58 -0.05
N GLU A 12 0.34 -0.68 -0.01
CA GLU A 12 -0.46 -1.82 -0.48
C GLU A 12 -1.76 -1.98 0.30
N GLU A 13 -1.69 -1.90 1.63
CA GLU A 13 -2.86 -2.03 2.49
C GLU A 13 -3.81 -0.85 2.33
N MET A 14 -3.29 0.38 2.16
CA MET A 14 -4.11 1.55 1.82
C MET A 14 -4.90 1.30 0.53
N HIS A 15 -4.23 0.87 -0.54
CA HIS A 15 -4.90 0.54 -1.79
C HIS A 15 -5.92 -0.59 -1.64
N ARG A 16 -5.61 -1.63 -0.85
CA ARG A 16 -6.52 -2.75 -0.60
C ARG A 16 -7.78 -2.30 0.14
N VAL A 17 -7.65 -1.40 1.11
CA VAL A 17 -8.79 -0.84 1.85
C VAL A 17 -9.72 -0.05 0.91
N LEU A 18 -9.18 0.76 0.00
CA LEU A 18 -10.00 1.49 -0.98
C LEU A 18 -10.75 0.54 -1.91
N GLN A 19 -10.06 -0.49 -2.41
CA GLN A 19 -10.64 -1.52 -3.26
C GLN A 19 -11.72 -2.33 -2.53
N PHE A 20 -11.51 -2.64 -1.25
CA PHE A 20 -12.50 -3.32 -0.42
C PHE A 20 -13.80 -2.52 -0.31
N PHE A 21 -13.71 -1.23 0.00
CA PHE A 21 -14.91 -0.39 0.11
C PHE A 21 -15.66 -0.26 -1.22
N GLN A 22 -14.93 -0.11 -2.33
CA GLN A 22 -15.54 -0.11 -3.66
C GLN A 22 -16.28 -1.41 -3.95
N TRP A 23 -15.59 -2.54 -3.81
CA TRP A 23 -16.18 -3.86 -4.02
C TRP A 23 -17.40 -4.08 -3.13
N ARG A 24 -17.35 -3.63 -1.87
CA ARG A 24 -18.47 -3.77 -0.94
C ARG A 24 -19.65 -2.88 -1.33
N ALA A 25 -19.41 -1.68 -1.82
CA ALA A 25 -20.44 -0.80 -2.34
C ALA A 25 -21.15 -1.45 -3.55
N ASP A 26 -20.38 -1.97 -4.50
CA ASP A 26 -20.90 -2.65 -5.69
C ASP A 26 -21.70 -3.90 -5.32
N TRP A 27 -21.22 -4.66 -4.35
CA TRP A 27 -21.93 -5.82 -3.82
C TRP A 27 -23.32 -5.46 -3.27
N TRP A 28 -23.44 -4.32 -2.58
CA TRP A 28 -24.73 -3.82 -2.11
C TRP A 28 -25.63 -3.38 -3.28
N ARG A 29 -25.09 -2.70 -4.29
CA ARG A 29 -25.84 -2.28 -5.48
C ARG A 29 -26.44 -3.46 -6.25
N VAL A 30 -25.67 -4.53 -6.44
CA VAL A 30 -26.16 -5.76 -7.08
C VAL A 30 -27.34 -6.37 -6.32
N ARG A 31 -27.39 -6.23 -4.99
CA ARG A 31 -28.43 -6.81 -4.14
C ARG A 31 -29.75 -6.05 -4.13
N VAL A 32 -29.81 -4.83 -4.67
CA VAL A 32 -31.07 -4.07 -4.81
C VAL A 32 -32.12 -4.89 -5.58
N GLY A 33 -31.70 -5.73 -6.55
CA GLY A 33 -32.57 -6.59 -7.36
C GLY A 33 -32.63 -8.08 -6.95
N SER A 34 -32.08 -8.45 -5.79
CA SER A 34 -31.98 -9.84 -5.31
C SER A 34 -33.35 -10.56 -5.25
N ARG A 35 -33.38 -11.82 -5.68
CA ARG A 35 -34.59 -12.67 -5.66
C ARG A 35 -35.22 -12.80 -4.27
N ALA A 36 -34.44 -12.68 -3.19
CA ALA A 36 -34.94 -12.76 -1.82
C ALA A 36 -35.96 -11.66 -1.48
N ALA A 37 -35.88 -10.51 -2.15
CA ALA A 37 -36.76 -9.37 -1.95
C ALA A 37 -37.99 -9.37 -2.87
N ARG A 38 -38.15 -10.37 -3.76
CA ARG A 38 -39.23 -10.37 -4.78
C ARG A 38 -40.58 -10.93 -4.29
N GLN A 39 -40.64 -11.51 -3.11
CA GLN A 39 -41.85 -12.18 -2.62
C GLN A 39 -42.84 -11.24 -1.91
N ASP A 40 -42.39 -10.06 -1.48
CA ASP A 40 -43.20 -9.05 -0.81
C ASP A 40 -42.76 -7.66 -1.29
N GLU A 41 -43.70 -6.89 -1.83
CA GLU A 41 -43.43 -5.60 -2.47
C GLU A 41 -42.98 -4.51 -1.48
N VAL A 42 -43.52 -4.52 -0.25
CA VAL A 42 -43.12 -3.57 0.80
C VAL A 42 -41.71 -3.90 1.28
N LEU A 43 -41.42 -5.19 1.47
CA LEU A 43 -40.07 -5.64 1.82
C LEU A 43 -39.07 -5.36 0.69
N ARG A 44 -39.51 -5.39 -0.58
CA ARG A 44 -38.67 -5.06 -1.74
C ARG A 44 -38.18 -3.62 -1.71
N GLU A 45 -39.10 -2.68 -1.49
CA GLU A 45 -38.78 -1.25 -1.45
C GLU A 45 -37.86 -0.92 -0.27
N GLY A 46 -38.17 -1.45 0.92
CA GLY A 46 -37.36 -1.27 2.11
C GLY A 46 -35.95 -1.87 1.96
N HIS A 47 -35.86 -3.09 1.43
CA HIS A 47 -34.58 -3.75 1.19
C HIS A 47 -33.72 -3.00 0.15
N GLY A 48 -34.33 -2.56 -0.97
CA GLY A 48 -33.64 -1.78 -1.99
C GLY A 48 -33.11 -0.46 -1.42
N SER A 49 -33.94 0.27 -0.69
CA SER A 49 -33.56 1.51 -0.01
C SER A 49 -32.43 1.31 0.99
N TYR A 50 -32.49 0.23 1.78
CA TYR A 50 -31.43 -0.11 2.73
C TYR A 50 -30.11 -0.47 2.03
N ALA A 51 -30.16 -1.31 0.99
CA ALA A 51 -28.98 -1.70 0.22
C ALA A 51 -28.30 -0.48 -0.43
N LEU A 52 -29.08 0.46 -0.98
CA LEU A 52 -28.53 1.71 -1.53
C LEU A 52 -27.90 2.59 -0.45
N LYS A 53 -28.52 2.71 0.73
CA LYS A 53 -27.92 3.43 1.87
C LYS A 53 -26.61 2.79 2.31
N GLN A 54 -26.53 1.47 2.33
CA GLN A 54 -25.31 0.75 2.65
C GLN A 54 -24.23 0.99 1.60
N ALA A 55 -24.56 0.94 0.31
CA ALA A 55 -23.61 1.27 -0.76
C ALA A 55 -23.04 2.70 -0.59
N ALA A 56 -23.91 3.69 -0.37
CA ALA A 56 -23.49 5.08 -0.14
C ALA A 56 -22.61 5.24 1.11
N CYS A 57 -22.87 4.48 2.18
CA CYS A 57 -22.01 4.46 3.37
C CYS A 57 -20.59 3.94 3.04
N GLN A 58 -20.48 2.87 2.24
CA GLN A 58 -19.18 2.34 1.81
C GLN A 58 -18.43 3.35 0.92
N ASP A 59 -19.13 4.00 -0.02
CA ASP A 59 -18.54 5.06 -0.86
C ASP A 59 -18.03 6.23 0.01
N GLY A 60 -18.81 6.61 1.04
CA GLY A 60 -18.42 7.66 1.98
C GLY A 60 -17.16 7.32 2.77
N MET A 61 -17.04 6.07 3.26
CA MET A 61 -15.83 5.60 3.93
C MET A 61 -14.63 5.61 2.98
N ARG A 62 -14.80 5.11 1.76
CA ARG A 62 -13.76 5.16 0.72
C ARG A 62 -13.26 6.59 0.50
N ALA A 63 -14.17 7.53 0.29
CA ALA A 63 -13.83 8.94 0.06
C ALA A 63 -13.15 9.58 1.29
N GLY A 64 -13.57 9.21 2.49
CA GLY A 64 -12.94 9.64 3.74
C GLY A 64 -11.47 9.20 3.84
N PHE A 65 -11.20 7.92 3.58
CA PHE A 65 -9.84 7.39 3.56
C PHE A 65 -9.01 7.97 2.41
N GLU A 66 -9.56 8.07 1.19
CA GLU A 66 -8.87 8.73 0.07
C GLU A 66 -8.47 10.17 0.40
N ASN A 67 -9.34 10.91 1.10
CA ASN A 67 -9.04 12.27 1.49
C ASN A 67 -8.02 12.34 2.63
N GLN A 68 -8.13 11.46 3.62
CA GLN A 68 -7.18 11.39 4.74
C GLN A 68 -5.77 11.00 4.27
N TRP A 69 -5.67 10.16 3.26
CA TRP A 69 -4.41 9.70 2.67
C TRP A 69 -3.89 10.60 1.54
N ARG A 70 -4.64 11.64 1.19
CA ARG A 70 -4.20 12.62 0.20
C ARG A 70 -2.91 13.28 0.68
N GLY A 71 -1.86 13.20 -0.13
CA GLY A 71 -0.55 13.76 0.20
C GLY A 71 0.37 12.83 0.99
N LEU A 72 -0.15 11.75 1.59
CA LEU A 72 0.71 10.75 2.26
C LEU A 72 1.63 10.06 1.24
N ALA A 73 1.13 9.73 0.05
CA ALA A 73 1.94 9.13 -1.01
C ALA A 73 3.14 10.01 -1.43
N GLY A 74 2.96 11.33 -1.43
CA GLY A 74 4.06 12.28 -1.70
C GLY A 74 5.11 12.24 -0.59
N LEU A 75 4.67 12.27 0.67
CA LEU A 75 5.55 12.14 1.83
C LEU A 75 6.33 10.82 1.84
N VAL A 76 5.67 9.70 1.49
CA VAL A 76 6.33 8.38 1.41
C VAL A 76 7.36 8.36 0.29
N ALA A 77 7.03 8.89 -0.89
CA ALA A 77 7.96 8.99 -2.01
C ALA A 77 9.20 9.86 -1.68
N ASP A 78 8.99 11.03 -1.07
CA ASP A 78 10.08 11.91 -0.63
C ASP A 78 11.00 11.21 0.37
N MET A 79 10.43 10.40 1.25
CA MET A 79 11.15 9.67 2.28
C MET A 79 11.91 8.46 1.71
N HIS A 80 11.35 7.77 0.73
CA HIS A 80 12.07 6.75 -0.05
C HIS A 80 13.27 7.35 -0.76
N ALA A 81 13.10 8.51 -1.39
CA ALA A 81 14.20 9.22 -2.06
C ALA A 81 15.29 9.64 -1.06
N ALA A 82 14.92 10.11 0.12
CA ALA A 82 15.88 10.45 1.18
C ALA A 82 16.67 9.22 1.67
N CYS A 83 16.01 8.08 1.91
CA CYS A 83 16.68 6.83 2.29
C CYS A 83 17.62 6.30 1.18
N ALA A 84 17.23 6.45 -0.09
CA ALA A 84 18.08 6.07 -1.22
C ALA A 84 19.35 6.93 -1.28
N LYS A 85 19.22 8.25 -1.06
CA LYS A 85 20.35 9.17 -1.02
C LYS A 85 21.34 8.83 0.11
N VAL A 86 20.84 8.51 1.31
CA VAL A 86 21.68 8.12 2.45
C VAL A 86 22.52 6.86 2.16
N LYS A 87 21.98 5.91 1.39
CA LYS A 87 22.74 4.72 0.96
C LYS A 87 23.84 5.10 -0.04
N ALA A 88 23.53 5.94 -1.02
CA ALA A 88 24.49 6.36 -2.04
C ALA A 88 25.67 7.16 -1.46
N ASP A 89 25.42 7.99 -0.44
CA ASP A 89 26.45 8.79 0.22
C ASP A 89 27.31 7.97 1.21
N GLY A 90 26.87 6.76 1.59
CA GLY A 90 27.53 5.90 2.59
C GLY A 90 28.45 4.80 2.04
N GLU A 91 28.45 4.54 0.73
CA GLU A 91 29.26 3.49 0.08
C GLU A 91 30.65 3.99 -0.39
N GLY A 92 31.18 5.05 0.24
CA GLY A 92 32.39 5.77 -0.21
C GLY A 92 33.72 5.43 0.48
N GLU A 93 33.78 4.49 1.42
CA GLU A 93 35.04 4.14 2.11
C GLU A 93 35.21 2.62 2.28
N GLU A 94 35.58 1.93 1.19
CA GLU A 94 36.39 0.71 1.27
C GLU A 94 37.70 1.01 0.53
N SER A 95 38.68 1.56 1.27
CA SER A 95 40.04 1.73 0.77
C SER A 95 40.75 0.39 0.87
N ASP A 96 40.83 -0.33 -0.26
CA ASP A 96 41.75 -1.45 -0.43
C ASP A 96 43.20 -0.93 -0.29
N GLU A 97 43.72 -0.94 0.93
CA GLU A 97 45.17 -0.86 1.19
C GLU A 97 45.78 -2.21 0.79
N ALA A 98 46.21 -2.30 -0.47
CA ALA A 98 47.09 -3.36 -0.94
C ALA A 98 48.45 -3.25 -0.21
N ASP A 99 48.67 -4.07 0.81
CA ASP A 99 49.96 -4.21 1.50
C ASP A 99 50.97 -4.89 0.56
N GLU A 100 51.62 -4.10 -0.30
CA GLU A 100 52.89 -4.48 -0.92
C GLU A 100 53.99 -4.55 0.14
N ARG A 101 54.11 -5.70 0.81
CA ARG A 101 55.31 -6.06 1.55
C ARG A 101 56.01 -7.25 0.89
N GLY A 102 56.96 -6.90 0.02
CA GLY A 102 58.01 -7.78 -0.41
C GLY A 102 58.80 -8.36 0.78
N GLY A 103 59.02 -9.67 0.74
CA GLY A 103 59.89 -10.43 1.64
C GLY A 103 60.50 -11.60 0.87
N PRO A 104 61.73 -12.04 1.20
CA PRO A 104 62.75 -12.35 0.21
C PRO A 104 62.68 -13.77 -0.37
N MET A 105 63.19 -13.86 -1.60
CA MET A 105 63.59 -15.06 -2.33
C MET A 105 64.44 -15.98 -1.44
N ASN A 106 63.96 -17.22 -1.21
CA ASN A 106 64.73 -18.25 -0.53
C ASN A 106 65.61 -18.99 -1.56
N PRO A 107 66.94 -19.00 -1.41
CA PRO A 107 67.86 -19.65 -2.32
C PRO A 107 68.22 -21.03 -1.77
N PHE A 108 67.38 -22.03 -2.03
CA PHE A 108 67.77 -23.44 -1.95
C PHE A 108 67.04 -24.21 -3.06
N ASP A 109 67.49 -23.93 -4.29
CA ASP A 109 67.67 -24.89 -5.38
C ASP A 109 69.19 -25.04 -5.61
#